data_AF-A0A9P7CVQ6-F1
#
_entry.id   AF-A0A9P7CVQ6-F1
#
_cell.length_a   1.000
_cell.length_b   1.000
_cell.length_c   1.000
_cell.angle_alpha   90.00
_cell.angle_beta   90.00
_cell.angle_gamma   90.00
#
_symmetry.space_group_name_H-M   'P 1'
#
loop_
_entity.id
_entity.type
_entity.pdbx_description
1 polymer ?
#
loop_
_entity_poly.entity_id
_entity_poly.type
_entity_poly.pdbx_seq_one_letter_code
_entity_poly.pdbx_strand_id
1 'polypeptide(L)'
;MQWHTELAAMPFLDFNLFLRCASQLKDDILQPQPDTISVVVAPEVLPPSINTFLTEKATLSEDAVDVLWGITKDLIWTLPTLAQAV
;
A
#
# COMPACT_ATOMS: atom_id res chain seq x y z
N MET A 1 -5.99 -19.27 -3.85
CA MET A 1 -5.51 -18.63 -2.61
C MET A 1 -4.13 -19.20 -2.30
N GLN A 2 -3.09 -18.46 -2.68
CA GLN A 2 -1.71 -18.78 -2.27
C GLN A 2 -1.59 -18.39 -0.79
N TRP A 3 -1.04 -19.28 0.03
CA TRP A 3 -0.81 -19.00 1.43
C TRP A 3 0.50 -18.24 1.57
N HIS A 4 0.43 -16.99 2.03
CA HIS A 4 1.61 -16.16 2.29
C HIS A 4 2.01 -16.29 3.76
N THR A 5 2.90 -17.23 4.06
CA THR A 5 3.43 -17.47 5.42
C THR A 5 4.09 -16.21 6.00
N GLU A 6 4.71 -15.39 5.15
CA GLU A 6 5.30 -14.10 5.51
C GLU A 6 4.28 -13.08 6.03
N LEU A 7 3.07 -13.04 5.47
CA LEU A 7 2.01 -12.17 5.98
C LEU A 7 1.49 -12.63 7.34
N ALA A 8 1.39 -13.95 7.55
CA ALA A 8 0.97 -14.52 8.83
C ALA A 8 2.00 -14.27 9.96
N ALA A 9 3.29 -14.24 9.61
CA ALA A 9 4.39 -13.99 10.53
C ALA A 9 4.78 -12.50 10.62
N MET A 10 4.08 -11.60 9.90
CA MET A 10 4.46 -10.20 9.78
C MET A 10 4.46 -9.50 11.15
N PRO A 11 5.60 -8.92 11.57
CA PRO A 11 5.65 -8.12 12.78
C PRO A 11 4.70 -6.91 12.69
N PHE A 12 4.06 -6.56 13.81
CA PHE A 12 3.17 -5.41 13.89
C PHE A 12 3.85 -4.10 13.46
N LEU A 13 5.16 -3.96 13.73
CA LEU A 13 5.94 -2.79 13.33
C LEU A 13 6.07 -2.69 11.81
N ASP A 14 6.34 -3.80 11.12
CA ASP A 14 6.46 -3.82 9.66
C ASP A 14 5.11 -3.58 9.00
N PHE A 15 4.03 -4.13 9.59
CA PHE A 15 2.67 -3.83 9.14
C PHE A 15 2.34 -2.34 9.27
N ASN A 16 2.66 -1.72 10.41
CA ASN A 16 2.47 -0.28 10.59
C ASN A 16 3.34 0.56 9.65
N LEU A 17 4.58 0.11 9.39
CA LEU A 17 5.46 0.76 8.45
C LEU A 17 4.86 0.73 7.05
N PHE A 18 4.36 -0.41 6.60
CA PHE A 18 3.65 -0.55 5.32
C PHE A 18 2.49 0.44 5.21
N LEU A 19 1.57 0.44 6.20
CA LEU A 19 0.41 1.34 6.20
C LEU A 19 0.81 2.82 6.13
N ARG A 20 1.81 3.22 6.93
CA ARG A 20 2.30 4.59 6.97
C ARG A 20 2.96 4.98 5.65
N CYS A 21 3.85 4.15 5.12
CA CYS A 21 4.53 4.39 3.86
C CYS A 21 3.51 4.53 2.71
N ALA A 22 2.62 3.56 2.55
CA ALA A 22 1.60 3.62 1.51
C ALA A 22 0.68 4.84 1.66
N SER A 23 0.32 5.21 2.90
CA SER A 23 -0.48 6.41 3.16
C SER A 23 0.25 7.71 2.79
N GLN A 24 1.57 7.77 2.88
CA GLN A 24 2.31 8.97 2.44
C GLN A 24 2.48 9.04 0.91
N LEU A 25 2.35 7.91 0.23
CA LEU A 25 2.56 7.79 -1.22
C LEU A 25 1.27 7.88 -2.03
N LYS A 26 0.15 8.36 -1.46
CA LYS A 26 -1.15 8.40 -2.17
C LYS A 26 -1.07 9.19 -3.48
N ASP A 27 -0.36 10.31 -3.48
CA ASP A 27 -0.20 11.14 -4.67
C ASP A 27 0.66 10.41 -5.73
N ASP A 28 1.76 9.77 -5.32
CA ASP A 28 2.60 8.96 -6.20
C ASP A 28 1.88 7.70 -6.73
N ILE A 29 0.95 7.15 -5.93
CA ILE A 29 0.10 6.03 -6.31
C ILE A 29 -0.91 6.46 -7.37
N LEU A 30 -1.47 7.67 -7.27
CA LEU A 30 -2.46 8.21 -8.21
C LEU A 30 -1.83 8.73 -9.51
N GLN A 31 -0.65 9.32 -9.45
CA GLN A 31 -0.02 9.98 -10.60
C GLN A 31 0.08 9.13 -11.88
N PRO A 32 0.44 7.83 -11.83
CA PRO A 32 0.51 6.99 -13.01
C PRO A 32 -0.82 6.30 -13.36
N GLN A 33 -1.90 6.52 -12.59
CA GLN A 33 -3.19 5.89 -12.85
C GLN A 33 -3.90 6.56 -14.04
N PRO A 34 -4.77 5.82 -14.75
CA PRO A 34 -5.66 6.42 -15.73
C PRO A 34 -6.53 7.53 -15.11
N ASP A 35 -6.86 8.54 -15.91
CA ASP A 35 -7.75 9.65 -15.55
C ASP A 35 -9.18 9.21 -15.20
N THR A 36 -9.54 7.96 -15.51
CA THR A 36 -10.81 7.34 -15.11
C THR A 36 -10.84 6.89 -13.64
N ILE A 37 -9.70 6.82 -12.96
CA ILE A 37 -9.61 6.40 -11.56
C ILE A 37 -9.98 7.56 -10.63
N SER A 38 -10.83 7.27 -9.65
CA SER A 38 -11.27 8.26 -8.67
C SER A 38 -10.15 8.56 -7.67
N VAL A 39 -9.91 9.85 -7.40
CA VAL A 39 -8.94 10.28 -6.38
C VAL A 39 -9.41 10.01 -4.94
N VAL A 40 -10.71 9.79 -4.74
CA VAL A 40 -11.29 9.56 -3.41
C VAL A 40 -11.34 8.08 -3.01
N VAL A 41 -10.95 7.17 -3.90
CA VAL A 41 -10.91 5.72 -3.63
C VAL A 41 -9.51 5.19 -3.97
N ALA A 42 -9.01 4.24 -3.18
CA ALA A 42 -7.74 3.61 -3.48
C ALA A 42 -7.82 2.80 -4.80
N PRO A 43 -6.79 2.88 -5.68
CA PRO A 43 -6.78 2.10 -6.90
C PRO A 43 -6.65 0.60 -6.61
N GLU A 44 -7.16 -0.23 -7.53
CA GLU A 44 -7.07 -1.69 -7.43
C GLU A 44 -5.63 -2.19 -7.51
N VAL A 45 -4.82 -1.55 -8.35
CA VAL A 45 -3.46 -2.00 -8.66
C VAL A 45 -2.46 -0.91 -8.30
N LEU A 46 -1.43 -1.30 -7.56
CA LEU A 46 -0.30 -0.42 -7.26
C LEU A 46 0.55 -0.18 -8.50
N PRO A 47 1.08 1.03 -8.70
CA PRO A 47 2.09 1.25 -9.72
C PRO A 47 3.33 0.38 -9.44
N PRO A 48 4.03 -0.15 -10.46
CA PRO A 48 5.17 -1.04 -10.26
C PRO A 48 6.25 -0.45 -9.34
N SER A 49 6.57 0.84 -9.50
CA SER A 49 7.54 1.54 -8.64
C SER A 49 7.14 1.57 -7.17
N ILE A 50 5.84 1.69 -6.88
CA ILE A 50 5.32 1.68 -5.51
C ILE A 50 5.32 0.26 -4.94
N ASN A 51 4.94 -0.74 -5.74
CA ASN A 51 4.99 -2.13 -5.31
C ASN A 51 6.44 -2.53 -4.94
N THR A 52 7.41 -2.27 -5.83
CA THR A 52 8.83 -2.56 -5.55
C THR A 52 9.31 -1.83 -4.29
N PHE A 53 8.96 -0.56 -4.11
CA PHE A 53 9.32 0.19 -2.91
C PHE A 53 8.75 -0.44 -1.63
N LEU A 54 7.48 -0.84 -1.63
CA LEU A 54 6.83 -1.44 -0.46
C LEU A 54 7.37 -2.85 -0.16
N THR A 55 7.67 -3.63 -1.20
CA THR A 55 8.36 -4.92 -1.14
C THR A 55 9.69 -4.78 -0.40
N GLU A 56 10.52 -3.81 -0.79
CA GLU A 56 11.81 -3.52 -0.13
C GLU A 56 11.64 -3.03 1.32
N LYS A 57 10.62 -2.22 1.61
CA LYS A 57 10.40 -1.67 2.96
C LYS A 57 9.86 -2.67 3.96
N ALA A 58 8.98 -3.57 3.52
CA ALA A 58 8.35 -4.56 4.38
C ALA A 58 9.04 -5.93 4.33
N THR A 59 10.09 -6.08 3.51
CA THR A 59 10.76 -7.37 3.25
C THR A 59 9.75 -8.46 2.86
N LEU A 60 8.81 -8.11 1.99
CA LEU A 60 7.77 -8.98 1.47
C LEU A 60 8.06 -9.37 0.03
N SER A 61 7.42 -10.42 -0.49
CA SER A 61 7.32 -10.64 -1.93
C SER A 61 6.32 -9.67 -2.58
N GLU A 62 6.46 -9.39 -3.87
CA GLU A 62 5.52 -8.55 -4.62
C GLU A 62 4.09 -9.12 -4.56
N ASP A 63 3.94 -10.45 -4.66
CA ASP A 63 2.64 -11.13 -4.53
C ASP A 63 2.01 -10.88 -3.15
N ALA A 64 2.83 -10.90 -2.07
CA ALA A 64 2.34 -10.62 -0.73
C ALA A 64 1.98 -9.14 -0.54
N VAL A 65 2.70 -8.22 -1.19
CA VAL A 65 2.35 -6.80 -1.23
C VAL A 65 1.00 -6.59 -1.91
N ASP A 66 0.74 -7.26 -3.03
CA ASP A 66 -0.54 -7.18 -3.73
C ASP A 66 -1.69 -7.71 -2.87
N VAL A 67 -1.48 -8.83 -2.16
CA VAL A 67 -2.47 -9.36 -1.22
C VAL A 67 -2.69 -8.40 -0.05
N LEU A 68 -1.62 -7.88 0.55
CA LEU A 68 -1.71 -6.95 1.66
C LEU A 68 -2.38 -5.64 1.26
N TRP A 69 -2.08 -5.12 0.07
CA TRP A 69 -2.74 -3.98 -0.53
C TRP A 69 -4.25 -4.24 -0.70
N GLY A 70 -4.62 -5.37 -1.31
CA GLY A 70 -6.03 -5.73 -1.48
C GLY A 70 -6.82 -5.77 -0.17
N ILE A 71 -6.18 -6.11 0.95
CA ILE A 71 -6.79 -6.14 2.29
C ILE A 71 -6.86 -4.74 2.92
N THR A 72 -5.84 -3.90 2.71
CA THR A 72 -5.63 -2.69 3.52
C THR A 72 -5.83 -1.38 2.77
N LYS A 73 -5.99 -1.39 1.44
CA LYS A 73 -6.06 -0.19 0.59
C LYS A 73 -7.09 0.82 1.06
N ASP A 74 -8.28 0.37 1.47
CA ASP A 74 -9.36 1.26 1.92
C ASP A 74 -9.00 1.93 3.25
N LEU A 75 -8.40 1.17 4.19
CA LEU A 75 -7.87 1.72 5.43
C LEU A 75 -6.79 2.76 5.15
N ILE A 76 -5.81 2.43 4.30
CA ILE A 76 -4.73 3.34 3.89
C ILE A 76 -5.32 4.62 3.31
N TRP A 77 -6.38 4.52 2.50
CA TRP A 77 -7.04 5.68 1.91
C TRP A 77 -7.71 6.60 2.94
N THR A 78 -8.15 6.06 4.08
CA THR A 78 -8.71 6.86 5.19
C THR A 78 -7.66 7.46 6.12
N LEU A 79 -6.41 6.97 6.11
CA LEU A 79 -5.34 7.50 6.96
C LEU A 79 -4.91 8.91 6.51
N PRO A 80 -4.64 9.85 7.43
CA PRO A 80 -4.14 11.16 7.05
C PRO A 80 -2.73 11.06 6.45
N THR A 81 -2.49 11.82 5.39
CA THR A 81 -1.10 12.09 4.98
C THR A 81 -0.47 13.06 5.98
N LEU A 82 0.85 13.05 6.15
CA LEU A 82 1.53 13.98 7.07
C LEU A 82 1.26 15.45 6.69
N ALA A 83 0.99 15.72 5.42
CA ALA A 83 0.60 17.03 4.91
C ALA A 83 -0.77 17.51 5.42
N GLN A 84 -1.63 16.60 5.90
CA GLN A 84 -2.99 16.88 6.36
C GLN A 84 -3.14 16.89 7.89
N ALA A 85 -2.05 16.68 8.64
CA ALA A 85 -2.06 16.62 10.10
C ALA A 85 -1.87 17.98 10.80
N VAL A 86 -2.16 19.09 10.10
CA VAL A 86 -1.98 20.49 10.56
C VAL A 86 -3.31 21.14 10.88
#